data_AF-A0A1X7D4D9-F1
#
_entry.id   AF-A0A1X7D4D9-F1
#
_cell.length_a   1.000
_cell.length_b   1.000
_cell.length_c   1.000
_cell.angle_alpha   90.00
_cell.angle_beta   90.00
_cell.angle_gamma   90.00
#
_symmetry.space_group_name_H-M   'P 1'
#
loop_
_entity.id
_entity.type
_entity.pdbx_description
1 polymer ?
#
loop_
_entity_poly.entity_id
_entity_poly.type
_entity_poly.pdbx_seq_one_letter_code
_entity_poly.pdbx_strand_id
1 'polypeptide(L)'
;MEFGISHIPGSVNAPLALTEKHTRQIGQLLPRDTVVICRSGARSTRAAELLASAGMTSATVLTGGIDAWRDAGRTVRTGAGIWNARSD
;
A
#
# COMPACT_ATOMS: atom_id res chain seq x y z
N MET A 1 -8.83 -4.17 11.29
CA MET A 1 -7.54 -4.18 10.58
C MET A 1 -7.03 -2.76 10.48
N GLU A 2 -5.72 -2.50 10.62
CA GLU A 2 -5.14 -1.14 10.78
C GLU A 2 -5.63 -0.10 9.76
N PHE A 3 -5.89 -0.47 8.51
CA PHE A 3 -6.46 0.44 7.49
C PHE A 3 -7.79 1.10 7.92
N GLY A 4 -8.66 0.32 8.58
CA GLY A 4 -9.95 0.82 9.07
C GLY A 4 -9.81 1.81 10.22
N ILE A 5 -8.66 1.80 10.90
CA ILE A 5 -8.33 2.70 12.02
C ILE A 5 -7.76 4.01 11.48
N SER A 6 -6.90 3.96 10.46
CA SER A 6 -6.33 5.15 9.81
C SER A 6 -5.77 4.80 8.44
N HIS A 7 -6.08 5.62 7.43
CA HIS A 7 -5.49 5.56 6.09
C HIS A 7 -5.38 6.96 5.46
N ILE A 8 -4.48 7.14 4.50
CA ILE A 8 -4.41 8.37 3.70
C ILE A 8 -5.62 8.41 2.75
N PRO A 9 -6.32 9.55 2.59
CA PRO A 9 -7.43 9.67 1.64
C PRO A 9 -7.05 9.15 0.24
N GLY A 10 -7.90 8.30 -0.33
CA GLY A 10 -7.66 7.70 -1.65
C GLY A 10 -6.79 6.43 -1.64
N SER A 11 -6.22 6.05 -0.49
CA SER A 11 -5.58 4.75 -0.34
C SER A 11 -6.59 3.61 -0.45
N VAL A 12 -6.12 2.45 -0.90
CA VAL A 12 -6.86 1.19 -0.92
C VAL A 12 -6.15 0.18 -0.04
N ASN A 13 -6.91 -0.70 0.63
CA ASN A 13 -6.33 -1.73 1.48
C ASN A 13 -5.89 -2.95 0.66
N ALA A 14 -4.58 -3.19 0.57
CA ALA A 14 -3.98 -4.41 0.02
C ALA A 14 -3.21 -5.15 1.14
N PRO A 15 -3.77 -6.21 1.74
CA PRO A 15 -3.09 -6.98 2.78
C PRO A 15 -1.79 -7.59 2.26
N LEU A 16 -0.70 -7.52 3.05
CA LEU A 16 0.60 -8.06 2.64
C LEU A 16 0.55 -9.53 2.22
N ALA A 17 -0.20 -10.37 2.94
CA ALA A 17 -0.38 -11.78 2.59
C ALA A 17 -1.05 -11.98 1.21
N LEU A 18 -1.95 -11.07 0.82
CA LEU A 18 -2.56 -11.08 -0.52
C LEU A 18 -1.52 -10.65 -1.57
N THR A 19 -0.73 -9.62 -1.26
CA THR A 19 0.39 -9.17 -2.11
C THR A 19 1.38 -10.29 -2.34
N GLU A 20 1.80 -11.01 -1.30
CA GLU A 20 2.70 -12.17 -1.40
C GLU A 20 2.12 -13.25 -2.32
N LYS A 21 0.87 -13.66 -2.08
CA LYS A 21 0.20 -14.72 -2.85
C LYS A 21 -0.01 -14.35 -4.32
N HIS A 22 -0.27 -13.08 -4.63
CA HIS A 22 -0.64 -12.61 -5.96
C HIS A 22 0.34 -11.58 -6.54
N THR A 23 1.63 -11.64 -6.15
CA THR A 23 2.64 -10.61 -6.42
C THR A 23 2.67 -10.19 -7.89
N ARG A 24 2.71 -11.16 -8.82
CA ARG A 24 2.79 -10.90 -10.26
C ARG A 24 1.55 -10.19 -10.80
N GLN A 25 0.37 -10.67 -10.43
CA GLN A 25 -0.90 -10.10 -10.87
C GLN A 25 -1.07 -8.68 -10.32
N ILE A 26 -0.80 -8.47 -9.03
CA ILE A 26 -0.90 -7.15 -8.40
C ILE A 26 0.10 -6.17 -9.03
N GLY A 27 1.35 -6.60 -9.26
CA GLY A 27 2.37 -5.75 -9.90
C GLY A 27 2.01 -5.31 -11.33
N GLN A 28 1.18 -6.08 -12.05
CA GLN A 28 0.70 -5.72 -13.39
C GLN A 28 -0.50 -4.76 -13.36
N LEU A 29 -1.29 -4.79 -12.29
CA LEU A 29 -2.51 -3.98 -12.14
C LEU A 29 -2.25 -2.60 -11.56
N LEU A 30 -1.16 -2.43 -10.81
CA LEU A 30 -0.86 -1.19 -10.11
C LEU A 30 -0.26 -0.13 -11.08
N PRO A 31 -0.69 1.15 -10.96
CA PRO A 31 -0.07 2.26 -11.70
C PRO A 31 1.42 2.41 -11.39
N ARG A 32 2.20 2.93 -12.35
CA ARG A 32 3.65 3.07 -12.17
C ARG A 32 4.02 3.97 -11.00
N ASP A 33 3.23 4.99 -10.69
CA ASP A 33 3.42 5.96 -9.60
C ASP A 33 2.85 5.50 -8.25
N THR A 34 2.68 4.19 -8.04
CA THR A 34 2.14 3.64 -6.79
C THR A 34 3.04 3.94 -5.59
N VAL A 35 2.44 4.48 -4.52
CA VAL A 35 3.07 4.62 -3.21
C VAL A 35 2.50 3.56 -2.27
N VAL A 36 3.38 2.76 -1.66
CA VAL A 36 3.03 1.70 -0.71
C VAL A 36 3.24 2.20 0.71
N ILE A 37 2.22 2.04 1.55
CA ILE A 37 2.18 2.59 2.91
C ILE A 37 1.77 1.50 3.90
N CYS A 38 2.42 1.47 5.05
CA CYS A 38 1.95 0.76 6.23
C CYS A 38 2.09 1.67 7.46
N ARG A 39 2.02 1.11 8.68
CA ARG A 39 2.14 1.90 9.91
C ARG A 39 3.45 2.70 9.99
N SER A 40 4.59 2.00 9.93
CA SER A 40 5.93 2.58 10.17
C SER A 40 6.93 2.42 9.02
N GLY A 41 6.54 1.75 7.92
CA GLY A 41 7.39 1.52 6.75
C GLY A 41 7.83 0.07 6.53
N ALA A 42 7.99 -0.74 7.57
CA ALA A 42 8.58 -2.09 7.45
C ALA A 42 7.83 -3.03 6.48
N ARG A 43 6.50 -3.10 6.58
CA ARG A 43 5.67 -3.95 5.70
C ARG A 43 5.57 -3.40 4.28
N SER A 44 5.56 -2.07 4.13
CA SER A 44 5.52 -1.43 2.82
C SER A 44 6.84 -1.61 2.05
N THR A 45 7.99 -1.60 2.74
CA THR A 45 9.28 -1.99 2.13
C THR A 45 9.24 -3.42 1.63
N ARG A 46 8.76 -4.35 2.46
CA ARG A 46 8.63 -5.75 2.05
C ARG A 46 7.71 -5.91 0.83
N ALA A 47 6.57 -5.23 0.81
CA ALA A 47 5.66 -5.25 -0.33
C ALA A 47 6.30 -4.67 -1.59
N ALA A 48 7.05 -3.56 -1.49
CA ALA A 48 7.75 -2.97 -2.63
C ALA A 48 8.83 -3.90 -3.20
N GLU A 49 9.58 -4.61 -2.37
CA GLU A 49 10.54 -5.65 -2.81
C GLU A 49 9.86 -6.78 -3.59
N LEU A 50 8.70 -7.25 -3.10
CA LEU A 50 7.92 -8.28 -3.78
C LEU A 50 7.45 -7.77 -5.15
N LEU A 51 6.87 -6.57 -5.19
CA LEU A 51 6.41 -5.95 -6.45
C LEU A 51 7.57 -5.76 -7.45
N ALA A 52 8.75 -5.34 -6.97
CA ALA A 52 9.95 -5.24 -7.79
C ALA A 52 10.37 -6.59 -8.37
N SER A 53 10.29 -7.67 -7.59
CA SER A 53 10.58 -9.03 -8.07
C SER A 53 9.61 -9.53 -9.16
N ALA A 54 8.41 -8.91 -9.24
CA ALA A 54 7.43 -9.13 -10.29
C ALA A 54 7.56 -8.17 -11.49
N GLY A 55 8.58 -7.30 -11.51
CA GLY A 55 8.82 -6.35 -12.61
C GLY A 55 8.23 -4.95 -12.39
N MET A 56 7.55 -4.70 -11.27
CA MET A 56 7.06 -3.38 -10.91
C MET A 56 8.12 -2.61 -10.10
N THR A 57 9.04 -1.95 -10.81
CA THR A 57 10.19 -1.25 -10.21
C THR A 57 9.91 0.21 -9.81
N SER A 58 8.74 0.73 -10.15
CA SER A 58 8.38 2.13 -9.95
C SER A 58 7.61 2.39 -8.65
N ALA A 59 7.26 1.34 -7.91
CA ALA A 59 6.62 1.48 -6.61
C ALA A 59 7.56 2.15 -5.59
N THR A 60 7.05 3.13 -4.85
CA THR A 60 7.80 3.84 -3.80
C THR A 60 7.20 3.58 -2.43
N VAL A 61 7.99 3.76 -1.37
CA VAL A 61 7.56 3.57 0.02
C VAL A 61 7.48 4.92 0.70
N LEU A 62 6.37 5.18 1.40
CA LEU A 62 6.27 6.35 2.26
C LEU A 62 7.15 6.17 3.50
N THR A 63 8.26 6.93 3.57
CA THR A 63 9.18 6.92 4.71
C THR A 63 8.45 7.23 6.01
N GLY A 64 8.65 6.40 7.03
CA GLY A 64 7.99 6.55 8.34
C GLY A 64 6.52 6.13 8.36
N GLY A 65 5.95 5.75 7.22
CA GLY A 65 4.58 5.27 7.11
C GLY A 65 3.53 6.31 7.49
N ILE A 66 2.34 5.82 7.86
CA ILE A 66 1.22 6.69 8.26
C ILE A 66 1.47 7.42 9.58
N ASP A 67 2.35 6.90 10.44
CA ASP A 67 2.72 7.56 11.70
C ASP A 67 3.41 8.90 11.39
N ALA A 68 4.45 8.90 10.56
CA ALA A 68 5.14 10.13 10.14
C ALA A 68 4.22 11.08 9.34
N TRP A 69 3.31 10.54 8.52
CA TRP A 69 2.31 11.35 7.80
C TRP A 69 1.40 12.12 8.77
N ARG A 70 0.90 11.43 9.80
CA ARG A 70 0.05 12.02 10.84
C ARG A 70 0.82 13.04 11.67
N ASP A 71 2.05 12.72 12.07
CA ASP A 71 2.90 13.60 12.88
C ASP A 71 3.26 14.90 12.13
N ALA A 72 3.27 14.85 10.79
CA ALA A 72 3.38 16.04 9.93
C ALA A 72 2.07 16.85 9.81
N GLY A 73 1.02 16.54 10.58
CA GLY A 73 -0.26 17.25 10.58
C GLY A 73 -1.11 17.03 9.33
N ARG A 74 -0.85 15.94 8.58
CA ARG A 74 -1.54 15.67 7.31
C ARG A 74 -2.81 14.85 7.52
N THR A 75 -3.76 15.01 6.60
CA THR A 75 -5.09 14.38 6.69
C THR A 75 -5.02 12.86 6.62
N VAL A 76 -5.78 12.21 7.51
CA VAL A 76 -6.08 10.77 7.49
C VAL A 76 -7.60 10.56 7.53
N ARG A 77 -8.05 9.37 7.14
CA ARG A 77 -9.45 8.93 7.23
C ARG A 77 -9.55 7.65 8.04
N THR A 78 -10.75 7.40 8.57
CA THR A 78 -11.14 6.14 9.21
C THR A 78 -12.15 5.41 8.31
N GLY A 79 -12.31 4.10 8.50
CA GLY A 79 -13.23 3.26 7.72
C GLY A 79 -12.55 2.38 6.65
N ALA A 80 -13.30 1.44 6.07
CA ALA A 80 -12.77 0.42 5.18
C ALA A 80 -12.92 0.79 3.69
N GLY A 81 -11.79 0.90 2.98
CA GLY A 81 -11.71 0.88 1.53
C GLY A 81 -11.04 -0.43 1.13
N ILE A 82 -11.83 -1.44 0.77
CA ILE A 82 -11.29 -2.74 0.35
C ILE A 82 -10.85 -2.63 -1.10
N TRP A 83 -9.60 -3.05 -1.40
CA TRP A 83 -9.20 -3.25 -2.78
C TRP A 83 -9.94 -4.45 -3.35
N ASN A 84 -10.88 -4.19 -4.26
CA ASN A 84 -11.49 -5.22 -5.09
C ASN A 84 -10.77 -5.18 -6.43
N ALA A 85 -9.99 -6.23 -6.73
CA ALA A 85 -9.55 -6.49 -8.09
C ALA A 85 -10.79 -6.76 -8.94
N ARG A 86 -11.43 -5.72 -9.49
CA ARG A 86 -12.41 -5.93 -10.54
C ARG A 86 -11.64 -6.31 -11.79
N SER A 87 -11.84 -7.56 -12.19
CA SER A 87 -11.90 -7.96 -13.59
C SER A 87 -12.86 -7.02 -14.31
N ASP A 88 -12.30 -6.09 -15.07
CA ASP A 88 -12.87 -5.46 -16.28
C ASP A 88 -11.69 -4.93 -17.10
#